data_AF-A0A830FRL2-F1
#
_entry.id   AF-A0A830FRL2-F1
#
_cell.length_a   1.000
_cell.length_b   1.000
_cell.length_c   1.000
_cell.angle_alpha   90.00
_cell.angle_beta   90.00
_cell.angle_gamma   90.00
#
_symmetry.space_group_name_H-M   'P 1'
#
loop_
_entity.id
_entity.type
_entity.pdbx_description
1 polymer ?
#
loop_
_entity_poly.entity_id
_entity_poly.type
_entity_poly.pdbx_seq_one_letter_code
_entity_poly.pdbx_strand_id
1 'polypeptide(L)'
;MANLTLGTFGDGDSADNDLGSDAASIARCATTCHAPDRDGGSWASPDEDWGLTTQRPVSSINTSAGRATKQQTRWVVDGDVGAYVEQYAAGDVLQIPDTYGDFSSVDTRVTFVDGLADSYGFGIDAQALEKAFRVLTGGGRYTASKYSAIPCGNRPWILTGPEGTLLCSCMPVERPENPYTRELRTPETTLQIEEQNRTVLTGAAEFAHLLSDALGVDIEEVRYSTVRGDTQHTFVGEEDKYTIKASDLAQLHGLTPDPSVIQGGVSSGVQPPGSDDLISVEWDGPDHLVGYLDEGDVVAGYEFTWEQPEESLEDVAVVREYRITQNYSRWIVDYRTHRLASVVP
;
A
#
# COMPACT_ATOMS: atom_id res chain seq x y z
N MET A 1 -14.65 -1.12 66.05
CA MET A 1 -13.35 -0.41 65.95
C MET A 1 -12.35 -1.41 65.42
N ALA A 2 -12.00 -1.32 64.14
CA ALA A 2 -11.00 -2.18 63.51
C ALA A 2 -9.78 -1.31 63.16
N ASN A 3 -8.62 -1.73 63.67
CA ASN A 3 -7.34 -1.06 63.52
C ASN A 3 -6.86 -1.11 62.07
N LEU A 4 -6.63 0.07 61.48
CA LEU A 4 -5.84 0.26 60.27
C LEU A 4 -4.37 0.08 60.63
N THR A 5 -3.72 -0.95 60.09
CA THR A 5 -2.25 -1.05 60.06
C THR A 5 -1.80 -0.50 58.71
N LEU A 6 -1.26 0.72 58.74
CA LEU A 6 -0.59 1.35 57.61
C LEU A 6 0.71 0.57 57.35
N GLY A 7 0.79 -0.12 56.21
CA GLY A 7 2.04 -0.67 55.70
C GLY A 7 2.92 0.47 55.20
N THR A 8 4.08 0.62 55.83
CA THR A 8 5.18 1.53 55.47
C THR A 8 5.64 1.34 54.03
N PHE A 9 5.72 2.44 53.27
CA PHE A 9 6.47 2.52 52.02
C PHE A 9 7.95 2.32 52.32
N GLY A 10 8.52 1.24 51.79
CA GLY A 10 9.97 1.04 51.77
C GLY A 10 10.58 1.78 50.59
N ASP A 11 11.46 2.74 50.87
CA ASP A 11 12.43 3.26 49.91
C ASP A 11 13.38 2.10 49.54
N GLY A 12 13.04 1.40 48.47
CA GLY A 12 13.83 0.34 47.87
C GLY A 12 14.58 0.89 46.67
N ASP A 13 15.69 1.57 46.93
CA ASP A 13 16.74 1.80 45.94
C ASP A 13 17.38 0.44 45.66
N SER A 14 16.92 -0.23 44.60
CA SER A 14 17.38 -1.55 44.19
C SER A 14 17.29 -1.61 42.67
N ALA A 15 18.47 -1.64 42.06
CA ALA A 15 18.73 -1.81 40.64
C ALA A 15 17.69 -2.64 39.87
N ASP A 16 16.86 -1.97 39.09
CA ASP A 16 16.11 -2.54 37.95
C ASP A 16 16.31 -1.63 36.73
N ASN A 17 17.58 -1.47 36.33
CA ASN A 17 17.97 -0.82 35.07
C ASN A 17 18.00 -1.83 33.91
N ASP A 18 16.96 -2.66 33.75
CA ASP A 18 16.88 -3.59 32.60
C ASP A 18 15.44 -4.10 32.29
N LEU A 19 14.41 -3.30 32.56
CA LEU A 19 13.06 -3.57 32.04
C LEU A 19 12.81 -2.74 30.79
N GLY A 20 13.33 -3.20 29.65
CA GLY A 20 12.64 -2.90 28.38
C GLY A 20 11.25 -3.51 28.51
N SER A 21 10.24 -2.72 28.86
CA SER A 21 8.88 -3.22 29.06
C SER A 21 8.33 -3.69 27.72
N ASP A 22 8.49 -4.99 27.48
CA ASP A 22 7.96 -5.67 26.31
C ASP A 22 6.45 -5.40 26.17
N ALA A 23 5.94 -5.32 24.94
CA ALA A 23 4.56 -4.93 24.63
C ALA A 23 3.54 -5.76 25.41
N ALA A 24 3.80 -7.05 25.57
CA ALA A 24 2.98 -7.96 26.37
C ALA A 24 2.92 -7.55 27.85
N SER A 25 4.03 -7.09 28.42
CA SER A 25 4.07 -6.63 29.82
C SER A 25 3.26 -5.35 30.03
N ILE A 26 3.29 -4.43 29.06
CA ILE A 26 2.44 -3.24 29.06
C ILE A 26 0.96 -3.65 28.94
N ALA A 27 0.65 -4.57 28.03
CA ALA A 27 -0.70 -5.05 27.77
C ALA A 27 -1.32 -5.81 28.96
N ARG A 28 -0.53 -6.54 29.75
CA ARG A 28 -1.00 -7.16 31.00
C ARG A 28 -1.42 -6.15 32.06
N CYS A 29 -0.98 -4.89 31.95
CA CYS A 29 -1.40 -3.77 32.79
C CYS A 29 -2.59 -3.00 32.21
N ALA A 30 -3.19 -3.48 31.11
CA ALA A 30 -4.29 -2.79 30.45
C ALA A 30 -5.52 -2.66 31.34
N THR A 31 -6.16 -1.49 31.31
CA THR A 31 -7.39 -1.25 32.05
C THR A 31 -8.58 -1.65 31.18
N THR A 32 -9.29 -2.71 31.54
CA THR A 32 -10.57 -3.08 30.92
C THR A 32 -11.72 -2.56 31.78
N CYS A 33 -12.62 -1.80 31.17
CA CYS A 33 -13.74 -1.18 31.88
C CYS A 33 -14.94 -1.03 30.94
N HIS A 34 -16.12 -0.72 31.48
CA HIS A 34 -17.24 -0.35 30.62
C HIS A 34 -16.95 0.95 29.89
N ALA A 35 -17.39 1.00 28.63
CA ALA A 35 -17.23 2.19 27.81
C ALA A 35 -18.00 3.35 28.48
N PRO A 36 -17.35 4.50 28.72
CA PRO A 36 -17.98 5.59 29.45
C PRO A 36 -19.11 6.21 28.61
N ASP A 37 -20.20 6.61 29.28
CA ASP A 37 -21.28 7.38 28.65
C ASP A 37 -20.84 8.83 28.47
N ARG A 38 -20.10 9.08 27.38
CA ARG A 38 -19.50 10.37 27.03
C ARG A 38 -19.71 10.64 25.53
N ASP A 39 -19.63 11.92 25.17
CA ASP A 39 -19.66 12.39 23.77
C ASP A 39 -20.96 12.09 23.00
N GLY A 40 -22.07 11.88 23.72
CA GLY A 40 -23.40 11.64 23.13
C GLY A 40 -23.51 10.33 22.34
N GLY A 41 -22.52 9.44 22.49
CA GLY A 41 -22.49 8.14 21.84
C GLY A 41 -23.24 7.09 22.64
N SER A 42 -24.14 6.36 22.00
CA SER A 42 -24.64 5.09 22.54
C SER A 42 -23.67 3.98 22.15
N TRP A 43 -23.46 3.03 23.05
CA TRP A 43 -22.63 1.84 22.82
C TRP A 43 -23.51 0.67 22.38
N ALA A 44 -23.02 -0.08 21.40
CA ALA A 44 -23.68 -1.29 20.93
C ALA A 44 -23.55 -2.41 21.97
N SER A 45 -24.31 -3.49 21.76
CA SER A 45 -24.10 -4.72 22.51
C SER A 45 -22.63 -5.20 22.38
N PRO A 46 -22.07 -5.80 23.43
CA PRO A 46 -20.72 -6.37 23.35
C PRO A 46 -20.62 -7.41 22.23
N ASP A 47 -19.51 -7.35 21.50
CA ASP A 47 -19.12 -8.29 20.45
C ASP A 47 -17.83 -9.01 20.94
N GLU A 48 -17.73 -10.32 20.71
CA GLU A 48 -16.55 -11.11 21.04
C GLU A 48 -15.72 -11.36 19.77
N ASP A 49 -14.48 -10.88 19.75
CA ASP A 49 -13.54 -11.11 18.65
C ASP A 49 -12.11 -11.26 19.18
N TRP A 50 -11.32 -12.16 18.58
CA TRP A 50 -9.91 -12.41 18.92
C TRP A 50 -9.64 -12.71 20.42
N GLY A 51 -10.62 -13.28 21.13
CA GLY A 51 -10.50 -13.56 22.56
C GLY A 51 -10.71 -12.33 23.47
N LEU A 52 -11.14 -11.20 22.90
CA LEU A 52 -11.52 -10.00 23.61
C LEU A 52 -13.02 -9.75 23.48
N THR A 53 -13.62 -9.22 24.52
CA THR A 53 -14.99 -8.69 24.46
C THR A 53 -14.90 -7.18 24.29
N THR A 54 -15.52 -6.65 23.23
CA THR A 54 -15.47 -5.23 22.90
C THR A 54 -16.85 -4.61 22.73
N GLN A 55 -16.97 -3.31 23.00
CA GLN A 55 -18.15 -2.51 22.70
C GLN A 55 -17.78 -1.44 21.69
N ARG A 56 -18.45 -1.46 20.54
CA ARG A 56 -18.35 -0.40 19.53
C ARG A 56 -19.43 0.66 19.73
N PRO A 57 -19.21 1.91 19.34
CA PRO A 57 -20.29 2.88 19.37
C PRO A 57 -21.32 2.57 18.26
N VAL A 58 -22.60 2.83 18.56
CA VAL A 58 -23.73 2.61 17.64
C VAL A 58 -23.61 3.50 16.39
N SER A 59 -22.98 4.66 16.54
CA SER A 59 -22.61 5.58 15.48
C SER A 59 -21.15 6.01 15.67
N SER A 60 -20.63 6.79 14.75
CA SER A 60 -19.35 7.49 14.95
C SER A 60 -19.38 8.45 16.14
N ILE A 61 -18.22 8.74 16.74
CA ILE A 61 -18.06 9.73 17.79
C ILE A 61 -17.45 11.02 17.20
N ASN A 62 -17.96 12.19 17.57
CA ASN A 62 -17.39 13.47 17.15
C ASN A 62 -16.30 13.89 18.14
N THR A 63 -15.11 14.19 17.62
CA THR A 63 -14.00 14.75 18.38
C THR A 63 -13.55 16.08 17.75
N SER A 64 -12.71 16.85 18.44
CA SER A 64 -12.10 18.03 17.83
C SER A 64 -11.14 17.73 16.67
N ALA A 65 -10.67 16.48 16.54
CA ALA A 65 -9.89 15.99 15.40
C ALA A 65 -10.77 15.44 14.26
N GLY A 66 -12.09 15.64 14.36
CA GLY A 66 -13.08 15.12 13.43
C GLY A 66 -13.75 13.84 13.92
N ARG A 67 -14.33 13.10 12.98
CA ARG A 67 -15.23 11.99 13.25
C ARG A 67 -14.46 10.68 13.46
N ALA A 68 -14.51 10.12 14.66
CA ALA A 68 -13.98 8.81 14.97
C ALA A 68 -14.98 7.72 14.53
N THR A 69 -14.54 6.77 13.70
CA THR A 69 -15.39 5.69 13.21
C THR A 69 -15.57 4.59 14.25
N LYS A 70 -16.54 3.70 14.04
CA LYS A 70 -16.87 2.63 14.99
C LYS A 70 -15.70 1.65 15.19
N GLN A 71 -14.90 1.46 14.14
CA GLN A 71 -13.75 0.55 14.12
C GLN A 71 -12.53 1.14 14.86
N GLN A 72 -12.43 2.48 14.92
CA GLN A 72 -11.36 3.20 15.64
C GLN A 72 -11.58 3.23 17.16
N THR A 73 -12.77 2.85 17.63
CA THR A 73 -13.25 3.17 18.99
C THR A 73 -13.91 1.98 19.67
N ARG A 74 -13.45 0.75 19.40
CA ARG A 74 -13.99 -0.42 20.08
C ARG A 74 -13.38 -0.52 21.48
N TRP A 75 -14.19 -0.29 22.48
CA TRP A 75 -13.77 -0.33 23.87
C TRP A 75 -13.62 -1.77 24.33
N VAL A 76 -12.48 -2.15 24.91
CA VAL A 76 -12.28 -3.49 25.46
C VAL A 76 -12.89 -3.54 26.86
N VAL A 77 -13.93 -4.36 27.01
CA VAL A 77 -14.69 -4.48 28.26
C VAL A 77 -14.34 -5.74 29.04
N ASP A 78 -13.80 -6.76 28.38
CA ASP A 78 -13.34 -8.02 29.00
C ASP A 78 -12.36 -8.76 28.07
N GLY A 79 -11.70 -9.80 28.59
CA GLY A 79 -10.71 -10.62 27.89
C GLY A 79 -9.26 -10.33 28.29
N ASP A 80 -8.35 -11.23 27.90
CA ASP A 80 -6.93 -11.12 28.23
C ASP A 80 -6.17 -10.32 27.15
N VAL A 81 -6.02 -9.02 27.39
CA VAL A 81 -5.27 -8.12 26.50
C VAL A 81 -3.79 -8.50 26.41
N GLY A 82 -3.22 -9.06 27.48
CA GLY A 82 -1.85 -9.55 27.51
C GLY A 82 -1.65 -10.71 26.54
N ALA A 83 -2.51 -11.73 26.62
CA ALA A 83 -2.49 -12.88 25.71
C ALA A 83 -2.72 -12.48 24.24
N TYR A 84 -3.63 -11.53 24.00
CA TYR A 84 -3.84 -10.97 22.66
C TYR A 84 -2.55 -10.33 22.12
N VAL A 85 -1.88 -9.51 22.93
CA VAL A 85 -0.65 -8.83 22.52
C VAL A 85 0.52 -9.81 22.38
N GLU A 86 0.66 -10.82 23.24
CA GLU A 86 1.66 -11.89 23.08
C GLU A 86 1.51 -12.62 21.74
N GLN A 87 0.27 -12.82 21.31
CA GLN A 87 -0.01 -13.54 20.07
C GLN A 87 0.18 -12.68 18.82
N TYR A 88 -0.16 -11.39 18.88
CA TYR A 88 -0.31 -10.56 17.69
C TYR A 88 0.55 -9.30 17.63
N ALA A 89 1.26 -8.91 18.70
CA ALA A 89 2.13 -7.74 18.69
C ALA A 89 3.16 -7.82 17.55
N ALA A 90 3.34 -6.71 16.84
CA ALA A 90 4.35 -6.61 15.80
C ALA A 90 4.95 -5.21 15.77
N GLY A 91 6.28 -5.13 15.84
CA GLY A 91 7.02 -3.88 15.85
C GLY A 91 7.03 -3.18 17.21
N ASP A 92 7.64 -2.01 17.25
CA ASP A 92 7.85 -1.27 18.49
C ASP A 92 6.58 -0.54 18.96
N VAL A 93 6.39 -0.51 20.28
CA VAL A 93 5.35 0.28 20.95
C VAL A 93 5.52 1.75 20.56
N LEU A 94 4.45 2.36 20.08
CA LEU A 94 4.42 3.76 19.70
C LEU A 94 4.31 4.65 20.93
N GLN A 95 5.22 5.62 21.01
CA GLN A 95 5.14 6.68 21.99
C GLN A 95 4.01 7.63 21.63
N ILE A 96 3.17 7.95 22.62
CA ILE A 96 2.13 8.96 22.45
C ILE A 96 2.80 10.34 22.50
N PRO A 97 2.49 11.27 21.58
CA PRO A 97 3.01 12.63 21.65
C PRO A 97 2.56 13.35 22.93
N ASP A 98 3.32 14.33 23.40
CA ASP A 98 2.98 15.08 24.63
C ASP A 98 1.77 16.00 24.47
N THR A 99 1.46 16.40 23.24
CA THR A 99 0.31 17.27 22.94
C THR A 99 -0.49 16.79 21.74
N TYR A 100 -1.77 17.13 21.72
CA TYR A 100 -2.63 16.80 20.59
C TYR A 100 -2.19 17.41 19.25
N GLY A 101 -1.45 18.53 19.27
CA GLY A 101 -0.95 19.15 18.04
C GLY A 101 0.16 18.35 17.35
N ASP A 102 0.78 17.43 18.09
CA ASP A 102 2.00 16.74 17.66
C ASP A 102 1.71 15.36 17.06
N PHE A 103 0.46 14.91 16.98
CA PHE A 103 0.10 13.63 16.35
C PHE A 103 0.49 13.57 14.87
N SER A 104 0.59 14.70 14.19
CA SER A 104 1.11 14.78 12.81
C SER A 104 2.55 14.28 12.65
N SER A 105 3.31 14.16 13.74
CA SER A 105 4.67 13.60 13.74
C SER A 105 4.71 12.06 13.78
N VAL A 106 3.56 11.40 13.94
CA VAL A 106 3.48 9.94 13.97
C VAL A 106 3.45 9.39 12.54
N ASP A 107 4.47 8.61 12.19
CA ASP A 107 4.54 7.95 10.90
C ASP A 107 3.36 6.99 10.68
N THR A 108 2.80 7.03 9.47
CA THR A 108 1.76 6.08 9.08
C THR A 108 2.37 4.71 8.84
N ARG A 109 1.84 3.69 9.53
CA ARG A 109 2.24 2.29 9.41
C ARG A 109 1.08 1.48 8.86
N VAL A 110 1.20 1.02 7.61
CA VAL A 110 0.22 0.09 7.01
C VAL A 110 0.74 -1.33 7.18
N THR A 111 0.00 -2.19 7.86
CA THR A 111 0.46 -3.54 8.20
C THR A 111 -0.28 -4.63 7.43
N PHE A 112 -1.52 -4.38 7.00
CA PHE A 112 -2.28 -5.33 6.18
C PHE A 112 -3.41 -4.58 5.47
N VAL A 113 -3.67 -4.86 4.19
CA VAL A 113 -4.81 -4.31 3.45
C VAL A 113 -5.72 -5.45 3.01
N ASP A 114 -6.95 -5.46 3.49
CA ASP A 114 -7.98 -6.42 3.07
C ASP A 114 -8.79 -5.81 1.90
N GLY A 115 -8.77 -6.48 0.74
CA GLY A 115 -9.53 -6.08 -0.45
C GLY A 115 -10.93 -6.70 -0.55
N LEU A 116 -11.30 -7.60 0.37
CA LEU A 116 -12.54 -8.39 0.32
C LEU A 116 -13.56 -8.01 1.40
N ALA A 117 -13.11 -7.42 2.52
CA ALA A 117 -14.01 -6.97 3.58
C ALA A 117 -14.47 -5.52 3.35
N ASP A 118 -15.69 -5.19 3.78
CA ASP A 118 -16.21 -3.82 3.90
C ASP A 118 -15.40 -2.93 4.90
N SER A 119 -14.21 -3.37 5.31
CA SER A 119 -13.32 -2.81 6.33
C SER A 119 -11.88 -2.78 5.78
N TYR A 120 -11.37 -1.61 5.41
CA TYR A 120 -10.00 -1.42 4.89
C TYR A 120 -8.96 -1.62 6.00
N GLY A 121 -7.75 -1.96 5.57
CA GLY A 121 -6.63 -2.55 6.31
C GLY A 121 -6.34 -2.26 7.80
N PHE A 122 -5.53 -3.14 8.39
CA PHE A 122 -4.88 -2.92 9.68
C PHE A 122 -3.65 -2.02 9.49
N GLY A 123 -3.46 -1.10 10.44
CA GLY A 123 -2.40 -0.11 10.42
C GLY A 123 -2.61 0.92 11.52
N ILE A 124 -1.72 1.91 11.57
CA ILE A 124 -1.79 3.07 12.46
C ILE A 124 -1.46 4.29 11.62
N ASP A 125 -2.39 5.24 11.49
CA ASP A 125 -2.14 6.57 10.96
C ASP A 125 -2.34 7.63 12.06
N ALA A 126 -1.65 8.76 11.91
CA ALA A 126 -1.67 9.87 12.87
C ALA A 126 -3.09 10.33 13.22
N GLN A 127 -3.99 10.44 12.24
CA GLN A 127 -5.33 10.94 12.47
C GLN A 127 -6.22 9.91 13.20
N ALA A 128 -6.14 8.64 12.81
CA ALA A 128 -6.88 7.58 13.50
C ALA A 128 -6.39 7.43 14.94
N LEU A 129 -5.07 7.52 15.16
CA LEU A 129 -4.48 7.49 16.48
C LEU A 129 -4.95 8.68 17.33
N GLU A 130 -4.91 9.91 16.80
CA GLU A 130 -5.40 11.10 17.52
C GLU A 130 -6.89 10.98 17.88
N LYS A 131 -7.73 10.56 16.92
CA LYS A 131 -9.18 10.38 17.12
C LYS A 131 -9.48 9.33 18.18
N ALA A 132 -8.84 8.17 18.11
CA ALA A 132 -8.98 7.11 19.11
C ALA A 132 -8.49 7.57 20.49
N PHE A 133 -7.38 8.30 20.54
CA PHE A 133 -6.83 8.84 21.78
C PHE A 133 -7.72 9.89 22.44
N ARG A 134 -8.34 10.76 21.63
CA ARG A 134 -9.35 11.71 22.12
C ARG A 134 -10.58 10.99 22.67
N VAL A 135 -11.00 9.88 22.07
CA VAL A 135 -12.11 9.07 22.58
C VAL A 135 -11.74 8.40 23.90
N LEU A 136 -10.54 7.83 24.00
CA LEU A 136 -10.08 7.19 25.23
C LEU A 136 -10.01 8.18 26.41
N THR A 137 -9.49 9.38 26.17
CA THR A 137 -9.26 10.41 27.21
C THR A 137 -10.44 11.38 27.40
N GLY A 138 -11.45 11.34 26.54
CA GLY A 138 -12.52 12.35 26.46
C GLY A 138 -12.03 13.74 25.99
N GLY A 139 -10.89 13.81 25.30
CA GLY A 139 -10.32 15.06 24.76
C GLY A 139 -9.69 15.99 25.80
N GLY A 140 -9.58 15.55 27.05
CA GLY A 140 -8.99 16.31 28.15
C GLY A 140 -7.45 16.36 28.11
N ARG A 141 -6.87 17.01 29.12
CA ARG A 141 -5.41 16.98 29.34
C ARG A 141 -4.98 15.56 29.72
N TYR A 142 -3.81 15.16 29.28
CA TYR A 142 -3.25 13.83 29.52
C TYR A 142 -1.75 13.91 29.84
N THR A 143 -1.19 12.79 30.28
CA THR A 143 0.26 12.61 30.45
C THR A 143 0.69 11.46 29.54
N ALA A 144 1.39 11.77 28.45
CA ALA A 144 1.69 10.83 27.36
C ALA A 144 2.30 9.50 27.84
N SER A 145 3.24 9.56 28.79
CA SER A 145 3.92 8.38 29.34
C SER A 145 3.03 7.37 30.07
N LYS A 146 1.76 7.71 30.34
CA LYS A 146 0.77 6.79 30.92
C LYS A 146 0.02 5.96 29.88
N TYR A 147 0.24 6.24 28.60
CA TYR A 147 -0.48 5.61 27.50
C TYR A 147 0.49 4.89 26.59
N SER A 148 -0.01 3.87 25.92
CA SER A 148 0.78 3.12 24.97
C SER A 148 -0.10 2.70 23.80
N ALA A 149 0.42 2.90 22.59
CA ALA A 149 -0.15 2.35 21.37
C ALA A 149 0.70 1.17 20.92
N ILE A 150 0.12 -0.03 20.92
CA ILE A 150 0.80 -1.28 20.63
C ILE A 150 0.33 -1.77 19.26
N PRO A 151 1.20 -1.76 18.23
CA PRO A 151 0.84 -2.29 16.93
C PRO A 151 0.73 -3.83 16.97
N CYS A 152 -0.23 -4.38 16.23
CA CYS A 152 -0.53 -5.83 16.23
C CYS A 152 -0.52 -6.46 14.83
N GLY A 153 0.39 -6.00 13.96
CA GLY A 153 0.59 -6.58 12.63
C GLY A 153 -0.71 -6.60 11.82
N ASN A 154 -1.14 -7.78 11.37
CA ASN A 154 -2.38 -7.97 10.59
C ASN A 154 -3.65 -8.09 11.45
N ARG A 155 -3.66 -7.50 12.64
CA ARG A 155 -4.78 -7.46 13.59
C ARG A 155 -4.97 -6.04 14.11
N PRO A 156 -6.13 -5.73 14.71
CA PRO A 156 -6.36 -4.44 15.36
C PRO A 156 -5.28 -4.10 16.40
N TRP A 157 -4.79 -2.87 16.41
CA TRP A 157 -3.80 -2.40 17.37
C TRP A 157 -4.47 -2.01 18.69
N ILE A 158 -3.70 -1.99 19.77
CA ILE A 158 -4.19 -1.66 21.12
C ILE A 158 -3.79 -0.24 21.48
N LEU A 159 -4.74 0.55 21.97
CA LEU A 159 -4.47 1.78 22.70
C LEU A 159 -4.86 1.57 24.15
N THR A 160 -3.91 1.70 25.07
CA THR A 160 -4.18 1.45 26.49
C THR A 160 -3.68 2.58 27.38
N GLY A 161 -4.38 2.80 28.50
CA GLY A 161 -4.03 3.77 29.52
C GLY A 161 -4.93 3.68 30.76
N PRO A 162 -4.86 4.69 31.66
CA PRO A 162 -5.62 4.70 32.91
C PRO A 162 -7.15 4.73 32.72
N GLU A 163 -7.63 5.34 31.64
CA GLU A 163 -9.06 5.49 31.36
C GLU A 163 -9.69 4.22 30.81
N GLY A 164 -8.90 3.36 30.17
CA GLY A 164 -9.38 2.15 29.54
C GLY A 164 -8.46 1.65 28.44
N THR A 165 -9.01 0.74 27.65
CA THR A 165 -8.31 0.10 26.52
C THR A 165 -9.22 0.11 25.29
N LEU A 166 -8.68 0.51 24.15
CA LEU A 166 -9.35 0.43 22.85
C LEU A 166 -8.67 -0.61 21.96
N LEU A 167 -9.50 -1.35 21.23
CA LEU A 167 -9.12 -2.22 20.13
C LEU A 167 -9.37 -1.51 18.80
N CYS A 168 -8.33 -0.94 18.23
CA CYS A 168 -8.42 -0.01 17.12
C CYS A 168 -8.10 -0.69 15.79
N SER A 169 -8.89 -0.39 14.77
CA SER A 169 -8.53 -0.68 13.37
C SER A 169 -8.54 0.60 12.55
N CYS A 170 -7.71 0.65 11.51
CA CYS A 170 -7.71 1.76 10.58
C CYS A 170 -8.90 1.71 9.62
N MET A 171 -9.26 2.88 9.09
CA MET A 171 -9.84 3.06 7.75
C MET A 171 -9.99 4.56 7.41
N PRO A 172 -9.70 5.03 6.18
CA PRO A 172 -8.97 4.43 5.05
C PRO A 172 -7.63 5.14 4.73
N VAL A 173 -6.67 4.43 4.12
CA VAL A 173 -5.77 5.04 3.12
C VAL A 173 -6.70 5.39 1.97
N GLU A 174 -6.71 6.64 1.50
CA GLU A 174 -7.63 7.12 0.47
C GLU A 174 -7.92 6.04 -0.57
N ARG A 175 -9.13 5.46 -0.52
CA ARG A 175 -9.63 4.64 -1.62
C ARG A 175 -9.75 5.66 -2.77
N PRO A 176 -9.02 5.54 -3.88
CA PRO A 176 -9.29 6.38 -5.04
C PRO A 176 -10.79 6.27 -5.33
N GLU A 177 -11.45 7.40 -5.63
CA GLU A 177 -12.91 7.55 -5.70
C GLU A 177 -13.57 6.76 -6.85
N ASN A 178 -13.22 5.50 -7.05
CA ASN A 178 -13.76 4.65 -8.09
C ASN A 178 -14.66 3.55 -7.48
N PRO A 179 -16.00 3.59 -7.72
CA PRO A 179 -16.97 2.69 -7.09
C PRO A 179 -16.99 1.27 -7.66
N TYR A 180 -16.11 0.94 -8.62
CA TYR A 180 -16.07 -0.40 -9.20
C TYR A 180 -15.02 -1.27 -8.49
N THR A 181 -15.44 -1.95 -7.42
CA THR A 181 -14.72 -3.12 -6.89
C THR A 181 -14.80 -4.23 -7.92
N ARG A 182 -13.80 -4.32 -8.81
CA ARG A 182 -13.58 -5.49 -9.64
C ARG A 182 -12.92 -6.55 -8.75
N GLU A 183 -13.54 -7.71 -8.63
CA GLU A 183 -13.00 -8.86 -7.91
C GLU A 183 -11.61 -9.18 -8.49
N LEU A 184 -10.54 -8.83 -7.78
CA LEU A 184 -9.18 -9.19 -8.15
C LEU A 184 -9.02 -10.68 -7.87
N ARG A 185 -9.33 -11.49 -8.89
CA ARG A 185 -8.92 -12.88 -8.92
C ARG A 185 -7.42 -12.89 -9.11
N THR A 186 -6.67 -13.00 -8.02
CA THR A 186 -5.30 -13.49 -8.10
C THR A 186 -5.39 -14.91 -8.65
N PRO A 187 -4.81 -15.19 -9.84
CA PRO A 187 -4.68 -16.56 -10.28
C PRO A 187 -3.90 -17.32 -9.20
N GLU A 188 -4.21 -18.59 -8.98
CA GLU A 188 -3.44 -19.51 -8.12
C GLU A 188 -2.02 -19.79 -8.68
N THR A 189 -1.38 -18.79 -9.27
CA THR A 189 0.01 -18.83 -9.67
C THR A 189 0.84 -18.46 -8.46
N THR A 190 1.56 -19.47 -7.95
CA THR A 190 2.73 -19.41 -7.08
C THR A 190 3.34 -18.00 -7.06
N LEU A 191 3.51 -17.41 -5.87
CA LEU A 191 4.32 -16.21 -5.63
C LEU A 191 5.63 -16.36 -6.42
N GLN A 192 5.70 -15.75 -7.61
CA GLN A 192 6.92 -15.76 -8.41
C GLN A 192 7.75 -14.61 -7.88
N ILE A 193 8.93 -14.94 -7.35
CA ILE A 193 9.96 -13.93 -7.09
C ILE A 193 10.19 -13.22 -8.43
N GLU A 194 10.32 -11.90 -8.44
CA GLU A 194 10.23 -11.07 -9.64
C GLU A 194 11.28 -11.47 -10.72
N GLU A 195 12.44 -11.98 -10.30
CA GLU A 195 13.50 -12.51 -11.17
C GLU A 195 13.19 -13.89 -11.77
N GLN A 196 12.22 -14.61 -11.20
CA GLN A 196 11.69 -15.88 -11.71
C GLN A 196 10.45 -15.66 -12.57
N ASN A 197 9.96 -14.42 -12.67
CA ASN A 197 8.83 -14.09 -13.51
C ASN A 197 9.21 -14.28 -14.98
N ARG A 198 8.50 -15.18 -15.67
CA ARG A 198 8.77 -15.50 -17.08
C ARG A 198 8.65 -14.28 -17.99
N THR A 199 7.77 -13.34 -17.68
CA THR A 199 7.64 -12.05 -18.38
C THR A 199 8.92 -11.25 -18.27
N VAL A 200 9.45 -11.08 -17.04
CA VAL A 200 10.71 -10.36 -16.78
C VAL A 200 11.89 -11.06 -17.47
N LEU A 201 11.97 -12.39 -17.39
CA LEU A 201 13.03 -13.17 -18.03
C LEU A 201 12.99 -13.08 -19.57
N THR A 202 11.79 -13.04 -20.15
CA THR A 202 11.62 -12.89 -21.61
C THR A 202 12.01 -11.48 -22.04
N GLY A 203 11.52 -10.46 -21.33
CA GLY A 203 11.90 -9.07 -21.60
C GLY A 203 13.40 -8.81 -21.35
N ALA A 204 14.03 -9.51 -20.40
CA ALA A 204 15.47 -9.47 -20.20
C ALA A 204 16.25 -10.00 -21.41
N ALA A 205 15.78 -11.09 -22.02
CA ALA A 205 16.38 -11.63 -23.24
C ALA A 205 16.19 -10.68 -24.43
N GLU A 206 15.00 -10.10 -24.58
CA GLU A 206 14.71 -9.09 -25.61
C GLU A 206 15.59 -7.85 -25.44
N PHE A 207 15.74 -7.36 -24.20
CA PHE A 207 16.64 -6.24 -23.89
C PHE A 207 18.09 -6.54 -24.29
N ALA A 208 18.60 -7.72 -23.95
CA ALA A 208 19.96 -8.13 -24.33
C ALA A 208 20.11 -8.22 -25.87
N HIS A 209 19.11 -8.75 -26.56
CA HIS A 209 19.10 -8.79 -28.03
C HIS A 209 19.08 -7.39 -28.64
N LEU A 210 18.27 -6.48 -28.12
CA LEU A 210 18.21 -5.09 -28.60
C LEU A 210 19.54 -4.34 -28.37
N LEU A 211 20.22 -4.57 -27.24
CA LEU A 211 21.56 -4.02 -27.01
C LEU A 211 22.58 -4.59 -28.00
N SER A 212 22.51 -5.89 -28.30
CA SER A 212 23.40 -6.54 -29.26
C SER A 212 23.17 -6.03 -30.67
N ASP A 213 21.92 -5.98 -31.14
CA ASP A 213 21.58 -5.55 -32.50
C ASP A 213 21.83 -4.05 -32.71
N ALA A 214 21.41 -3.20 -31.76
CA ALA A 214 21.46 -1.74 -31.92
C ALA A 214 22.84 -1.15 -31.60
N LEU A 215 23.52 -1.70 -30.58
CA LEU A 215 24.76 -1.14 -30.04
C LEU A 215 25.98 -2.07 -30.23
N GLY A 216 25.79 -3.28 -30.77
CA GLY A 216 26.88 -4.24 -30.97
C GLY A 216 27.44 -4.82 -29.67
N VAL A 217 26.63 -4.85 -28.61
CA VAL A 217 27.08 -5.26 -27.26
C VAL A 217 26.87 -6.76 -27.06
N ASP A 218 27.94 -7.45 -26.68
CA ASP A 218 27.86 -8.84 -26.20
C ASP A 218 27.70 -8.86 -24.67
N ILE A 219 26.58 -9.41 -24.20
CA ILE A 219 26.31 -9.55 -22.76
C ILE A 219 26.95 -10.82 -22.23
N GLU A 220 27.87 -10.68 -21.27
CA GLU A 220 28.58 -11.80 -20.64
C GLU A 220 27.87 -12.30 -19.38
N GLU A 221 27.29 -11.38 -18.61
CA GLU A 221 26.70 -11.67 -17.31
C GLU A 221 25.45 -10.81 -17.06
N VAL A 222 24.44 -11.39 -16.41
CA VAL A 222 23.29 -10.67 -15.88
C VAL A 222 23.24 -10.84 -14.37
N ARG A 223 23.25 -9.72 -13.66
CA ARG A 223 23.10 -9.66 -12.20
C ARG A 223 21.78 -9.01 -11.84
N TYR A 224 21.29 -9.31 -10.64
CA TYR A 224 20.13 -8.64 -10.09
C TYR A 224 20.42 -8.12 -8.68
N SER A 225 19.74 -7.06 -8.31
CA SER A 225 19.79 -6.49 -6.96
C SER A 225 18.49 -5.79 -6.62
N THR A 226 18.08 -5.89 -5.36
CA THR A 226 16.93 -5.13 -4.85
C THR A 226 17.42 -3.80 -4.30
N VAL A 227 16.93 -2.70 -4.86
CA VAL A 227 17.30 -1.33 -4.43
C VAL A 227 16.02 -0.60 -4.06
N ARG A 228 15.87 -0.25 -2.77
CA ARG A 228 14.70 0.47 -2.23
C ARG A 228 13.35 -0.22 -2.54
N GLY A 229 13.33 -1.55 -2.55
CA GLY A 229 12.12 -2.34 -2.81
C GLY A 229 11.85 -2.64 -4.28
N ASP A 230 12.61 -2.05 -5.21
CA ASP A 230 12.53 -2.36 -6.64
C ASP A 230 13.61 -3.36 -7.05
N THR A 231 13.25 -4.35 -7.87
CA THR A 231 14.21 -5.28 -8.47
C THR A 231 14.85 -4.64 -9.70
N GLN A 232 16.18 -4.59 -9.72
CA GLN A 232 16.97 -4.07 -10.84
C GLN A 232 17.85 -5.18 -11.43
N HIS A 233 17.93 -5.21 -12.75
CA HIS A 233 18.80 -6.09 -13.52
C HIS A 233 19.95 -5.28 -14.09
N THR A 234 21.17 -5.79 -13.95
CA THR A 234 22.39 -5.22 -14.52
C THR A 234 22.97 -6.22 -15.51
N PHE A 235 22.93 -5.86 -16.79
CA PHE A 235 23.57 -6.57 -17.88
C PHE A 235 24.99 -6.05 -18.01
N VAL A 236 25.97 -6.95 -17.96
CA VAL A 236 27.40 -6.63 -17.99
C VAL A 236 27.96 -7.10 -19.33
N GLY A 237 28.43 -6.15 -20.13
CA GLY A 237 29.25 -6.42 -21.32
C GLY A 237 30.75 -6.28 -21.00
N GLU A 238 31.59 -6.34 -22.04
CA GLU A 238 33.05 -6.31 -21.90
C GLU A 238 33.55 -5.02 -21.19
N GLU A 239 33.03 -3.85 -21.58
CA GLU A 239 33.44 -2.55 -21.03
C GLU A 239 32.32 -1.83 -20.26
N ASP A 240 31.06 -2.18 -20.52
CA ASP A 240 29.89 -1.40 -20.11
C ASP A 240 28.90 -2.19 -19.23
N LYS A 241 28.10 -1.43 -18.48
CA LYS A 241 27.02 -1.97 -17.64
C LYS A 241 25.70 -1.26 -17.94
N TYR A 242 24.67 -2.06 -18.16
CA TYR A 242 23.33 -1.61 -18.53
C TYR A 242 22.37 -2.01 -17.42
N THR A 243 21.92 -1.03 -16.62
CA THR A 243 20.99 -1.29 -15.51
C THR A 243 19.57 -0.86 -15.87
N ILE A 244 18.59 -1.72 -15.60
CA ILE A 244 17.17 -1.53 -15.94
C ILE A 244 16.27 -2.16 -14.85
N LYS A 245 15.06 -1.63 -14.61
CA LYS A 245 14.13 -2.23 -13.62
C LYS A 245 13.44 -3.45 -14.19
N ALA A 246 13.04 -4.36 -13.31
CA ALA A 246 12.20 -5.50 -13.67
C ALA A 246 10.85 -5.09 -14.28
N SER A 247 10.23 -3.99 -13.81
CA SER A 247 9.02 -3.43 -14.42
C SER A 247 9.21 -3.01 -15.88
N ASP A 248 10.36 -2.40 -16.18
CA ASP A 248 10.69 -1.92 -17.52
C ASP A 248 10.97 -3.12 -18.45
N LEU A 249 11.64 -4.16 -17.93
CA LEU A 249 11.81 -5.44 -18.64
C LEU A 249 10.47 -6.14 -18.88
N ALA A 250 9.56 -6.14 -17.91
CA ALA A 250 8.23 -6.71 -18.07
C ALA A 250 7.42 -5.96 -19.14
N GLN A 251 7.67 -4.67 -19.36
CA GLN A 251 7.02 -3.88 -20.41
C GLN A 251 7.53 -4.24 -21.82
N LEU A 252 8.80 -4.68 -21.94
CA LEU A 252 9.33 -5.18 -23.22
C LEU A 252 8.61 -6.46 -23.65
N HIS A 253 8.26 -7.29 -22.66
CA HIS A 253 7.54 -8.52 -22.92
C HIS A 253 6.19 -8.27 -23.59
N GLY A 254 6.03 -8.78 -24.81
CA GLY A 254 4.78 -8.72 -25.56
C GLY A 254 4.63 -7.52 -26.47
N LEU A 255 5.67 -6.67 -26.59
CA LEU A 255 5.71 -5.65 -27.62
C LEU A 255 5.74 -6.29 -29.01
N THR A 256 4.99 -5.71 -29.94
CA THR A 256 4.95 -6.20 -31.31
C THR A 256 6.11 -5.58 -32.09
N PRO A 257 6.92 -6.37 -32.80
CA PRO A 257 8.04 -5.84 -33.59
C PRO A 257 7.61 -5.25 -34.94
N ASP A 258 6.42 -5.61 -35.42
CA ASP A 258 5.85 -5.18 -36.69
C ASP A 258 4.70 -4.18 -36.45
N PRO A 259 4.87 -2.90 -36.81
CA PRO A 259 3.82 -1.90 -36.62
C PRO A 259 2.56 -2.18 -37.44
N SER A 260 2.66 -2.95 -38.54
CA SER A 260 1.54 -3.26 -39.43
C SER A 260 0.60 -4.34 -38.89
N VAL A 261 1.02 -5.11 -37.89
CA VAL A 261 0.26 -6.21 -37.28
C VAL A 261 -0.60 -5.73 -36.10
N ILE A 262 -0.48 -4.45 -35.74
CA ILE A 262 -1.18 -3.83 -34.63
C ILE A 262 -2.68 -3.74 -34.95
N GLN A 263 -3.48 -4.57 -34.29
CA GLN A 263 -4.94 -4.60 -34.43
C GLN A 263 -5.62 -4.10 -33.16
N GLY A 264 -6.48 -3.09 -33.32
CA GLY A 264 -7.28 -2.51 -32.25
C GLY A 264 -8.74 -2.96 -32.29
N GLY A 265 -9.24 -3.51 -31.19
CA GLY A 265 -10.69 -3.71 -30.99
C GLY A 265 -11.33 -2.45 -30.42
N VAL A 266 -12.62 -2.24 -30.67
CA VAL A 266 -13.39 -1.10 -30.14
C VAL A 266 -13.48 -1.20 -28.60
N SER A 267 -13.18 -0.11 -27.89
CA SER A 267 -13.30 -0.02 -26.43
C SER A 267 -14.78 -0.20 -25.99
N SER A 268 -15.00 -0.73 -24.79
CA SER A 268 -16.35 -0.86 -24.22
C SER A 268 -16.92 0.53 -23.92
N GLY A 269 -17.69 1.10 -24.85
CA GLY A 269 -18.25 2.45 -24.74
C GLY A 269 -18.44 3.14 -26.10
N VAL A 270 -17.71 2.68 -27.11
CA VAL A 270 -17.80 3.20 -28.48
C VAL A 270 -18.68 2.26 -29.31
N GLN A 271 -19.83 2.74 -29.77
CA GLN A 271 -20.60 2.05 -30.82
C GLN A 271 -20.40 2.83 -32.13
N PRO A 272 -19.71 2.30 -33.15
CA PRO A 272 -19.76 2.93 -34.46
C PRO A 272 -21.23 3.02 -34.91
N PRO A 273 -21.67 4.16 -35.48
CA PRO A 273 -23.05 4.31 -35.90
C PRO A 273 -23.36 3.34 -37.05
N GLY A 274 -23.92 2.17 -36.72
CA GLY A 274 -24.60 1.29 -37.66
C GLY A 274 -24.02 -0.10 -37.94
N SER A 275 -22.99 -0.59 -37.25
CA SER A 275 -22.57 -2.00 -37.44
C SER A 275 -21.76 -2.59 -36.28
N ASP A 276 -21.85 -3.92 -36.13
CA ASP A 276 -20.95 -4.76 -35.32
C ASP A 276 -19.52 -4.84 -35.93
N ASP A 277 -19.13 -3.88 -36.78
CA ASP A 277 -17.88 -3.96 -37.53
C ASP A 277 -16.70 -3.48 -36.68
N LEU A 278 -15.64 -4.29 -36.69
CA LEU A 278 -14.32 -3.93 -36.18
C LEU A 278 -13.80 -2.72 -36.97
N ILE A 279 -13.46 -1.64 -36.27
CA ILE A 279 -12.73 -0.52 -36.87
C ILE A 279 -11.28 -0.96 -37.06
N SER A 280 -10.87 -1.23 -38.29
CA SER A 280 -9.46 -1.46 -38.64
C SER A 280 -8.85 -0.17 -39.18
N VAL A 281 -7.77 0.31 -38.54
CA VAL A 281 -6.95 1.40 -39.08
C VAL A 281 -5.61 0.81 -39.49
N GLU A 282 -5.27 0.94 -40.77
CA GLU A 282 -3.92 0.62 -41.24
C GLU A 282 -2.98 1.74 -40.80
N TRP A 283 -1.91 1.35 -40.09
CA TRP A 283 -0.83 2.25 -39.71
C TRP A 283 0.47 1.70 -40.27
N ASP A 284 1.10 2.47 -41.16
CA ASP A 284 2.37 2.09 -41.79
C ASP A 284 3.56 2.15 -40.81
N GLY A 285 3.34 2.61 -39.57
CA GLY A 285 4.38 2.76 -38.57
C GLY A 285 5.31 3.95 -38.83
N PRO A 286 6.24 4.23 -37.91
CA PRO A 286 7.42 5.05 -38.21
C PRO A 286 8.36 4.30 -39.18
N ASP A 287 9.21 5.03 -39.90
CA ASP A 287 10.17 4.48 -40.88
C ASP A 287 11.27 3.58 -40.27
N HIS A 288 11.30 3.41 -38.95
CA HIS A 288 12.35 2.73 -38.21
C HIS A 288 11.87 1.36 -37.73
N LEU A 289 12.70 0.33 -37.92
CA LEU A 289 12.43 -1.01 -37.41
C LEU A 289 12.79 -1.13 -35.92
N VAL A 290 12.22 -2.12 -35.24
CA VAL A 290 12.69 -2.52 -33.90
C VAL A 290 14.18 -2.86 -33.93
N GLY A 291 14.91 -2.40 -32.91
CA GLY A 291 16.37 -2.48 -32.83
C GLY A 291 17.09 -1.32 -33.53
N TYR A 292 16.38 -0.43 -34.22
CA TYR A 292 16.98 0.78 -34.79
C TYR A 292 17.31 1.82 -33.71
N LEU A 293 18.47 2.45 -33.83
CA LEU A 293 18.88 3.55 -32.96
C LEU A 293 18.40 4.89 -33.54
N ASP A 294 17.37 5.47 -32.94
CA ASP A 294 16.79 6.76 -33.32
C ASP A 294 17.05 7.81 -32.24
N GLU A 295 17.72 8.91 -32.60
CA GLU A 295 18.05 10.02 -31.68
C GLU A 295 18.78 9.62 -30.38
N GLY A 296 19.42 8.44 -30.34
CA GLY A 296 20.09 7.88 -29.16
C GLY A 296 19.24 6.91 -28.34
N ASP A 297 18.01 6.66 -28.76
CA ASP A 297 17.09 5.68 -28.18
C ASP A 297 16.99 4.44 -29.06
N VAL A 298 16.87 3.26 -28.46
CA VAL A 298 16.64 2.01 -29.22
C VAL A 298 15.14 1.78 -29.35
N VAL A 299 14.63 1.67 -30.57
CA VAL A 299 13.21 1.32 -30.81
C VAL A 299 12.97 -0.11 -30.31
N ALA A 300 12.11 -0.29 -29.32
CA ALA A 300 11.90 -1.55 -28.62
C ALA A 300 10.70 -2.34 -29.17
N GLY A 301 9.71 -1.65 -29.72
CA GLY A 301 8.49 -2.26 -30.27
C GLY A 301 7.27 -1.38 -30.09
N TYR A 302 6.12 -1.94 -30.45
CA TYR A 302 4.88 -1.18 -30.56
C TYR A 302 3.73 -1.88 -29.84
N GLU A 303 2.78 -1.08 -29.36
CA GLU A 303 1.56 -1.55 -28.71
C GLU A 303 0.34 -0.71 -29.12
N PHE A 304 -0.77 -1.36 -29.46
CA PHE A 304 -2.05 -0.67 -29.61
C PHE A 304 -2.66 -0.34 -28.26
N THR A 305 -3.20 0.86 -28.09
CA THR A 305 -4.02 1.18 -26.91
C THR A 305 -5.08 2.24 -27.20
N TRP A 306 -6.01 2.40 -26.26
CA TRP A 306 -7.00 3.47 -26.26
C TRP A 306 -6.67 4.46 -25.15
N GLU A 307 -6.63 5.74 -25.48
CA GLU A 307 -6.45 6.83 -24.52
C GLU A 307 -7.69 7.70 -24.48
N GLN A 308 -8.15 8.04 -23.28
CA GLN A 308 -9.23 9.01 -23.06
C GLN A 308 -8.64 10.26 -22.39
N PRO A 309 -8.47 11.38 -23.12
CA PRO A 309 -7.97 12.62 -22.54
C PRO A 309 -8.91 13.14 -21.43
N GLU A 310 -8.35 13.71 -20.35
CA GLU A 310 -9.10 14.14 -19.15
C GLU A 310 -10.25 15.15 -19.43
N GLU A 311 -10.19 15.87 -20.55
CA GLU A 311 -11.21 16.86 -20.97
C GLU A 311 -11.94 16.47 -22.27
N SER A 312 -11.77 15.24 -22.76
CA SER A 312 -12.38 14.79 -24.01
C SER A 312 -13.42 13.70 -23.78
N LEU A 313 -14.57 13.83 -24.45
CA LEU A 313 -15.53 12.73 -24.59
C LEU A 313 -15.07 11.70 -25.63
N GLU A 314 -13.98 11.96 -26.35
CA GLU A 314 -13.45 11.10 -27.39
C GLU A 314 -12.52 10.03 -26.81
N ASP A 315 -12.74 8.78 -27.22
CA ASP A 315 -11.75 7.72 -27.11
C ASP A 315 -10.80 7.82 -28.30
N VAL A 316 -9.49 7.94 -28.03
CA VAL A 316 -8.47 8.06 -29.07
C VAL A 316 -7.73 6.74 -29.20
N ALA A 317 -7.83 6.14 -30.40
CA ALA A 317 -7.00 5.01 -30.78
C ALA A 317 -5.58 5.49 -31.00
N VAL A 318 -4.62 4.88 -30.32
CA VAL A 318 -3.22 5.25 -30.42
C VAL A 318 -2.32 4.02 -30.53
N VAL A 319 -1.14 4.23 -31.10
CA VAL A 319 -0.04 3.29 -31.01
C VAL A 319 1.06 3.89 -30.15
N ARG A 320 1.52 3.14 -29.17
CA ARG A 320 2.70 3.47 -28.38
C ARG A 320 3.91 2.84 -29.02
N GLU A 321 4.85 3.68 -29.44
CA GLU A 321 6.19 3.27 -29.81
C GLU A 321 7.06 3.30 -28.56
N TYR A 322 7.44 2.12 -28.09
CA TYR A 322 8.30 1.96 -26.93
C TYR A 322 9.76 2.09 -27.34
N ARG A 323 10.51 2.80 -26.51
CA ARG A 323 11.92 3.16 -26.74
C ARG A 323 12.73 2.88 -25.49
N ILE A 324 13.92 2.34 -25.67
CA ILE A 324 14.89 2.19 -24.59
C ILE A 324 15.79 3.41 -24.58
N THR A 325 15.69 4.19 -23.49
CA THR A 325 16.40 5.46 -23.32
C THR A 325 17.39 5.37 -22.17
N GLN A 326 18.57 5.96 -22.35
CA GLN A 326 19.57 6.07 -21.29
C GLN A 326 19.38 7.38 -20.50
N ASN A 327 19.11 7.26 -19.21
CA ASN A 327 18.91 8.40 -18.31
C ASN A 327 19.94 8.39 -17.15
N TYR A 328 20.88 9.35 -17.17
CA TYR A 328 21.97 9.60 -16.20
C TYR A 328 22.91 8.43 -15.82
N SER A 329 22.55 7.17 -16.07
CA SER A 329 23.29 5.90 -15.86
C SER A 329 22.38 4.67 -15.88
N ARG A 330 21.06 4.86 -16.01
CA ARG A 330 20.06 3.80 -16.01
C ARG A 330 19.27 3.80 -17.31
N TRP A 331 19.00 2.62 -17.82
CA TRP A 331 18.13 2.40 -18.96
C TRP A 331 16.69 2.27 -18.47
N ILE A 332 15.80 2.95 -19.17
CA ILE A 332 14.35 2.90 -18.94
C ILE A 332 13.67 2.59 -20.26
N VAL A 333 12.46 2.06 -20.17
CA VAL A 333 11.57 1.91 -21.32
C VAL A 333 10.54 3.03 -21.23
N ASP A 334 10.57 3.93 -22.19
CA ASP A 334 9.60 5.04 -22.34
C ASP A 334 8.77 4.81 -23.61
N TYR A 335 7.73 5.60 -23.85
CA TYR A 335 6.96 5.53 -25.08
C TYR A 335 6.62 6.88 -25.67
N ARG A 336 6.54 6.92 -27.01
CA ARG A 336 5.94 8.01 -27.77
C ARG A 336 4.57 7.56 -28.29
N THR A 337 3.55 8.39 -28.13
CA THR A 337 2.19 8.09 -28.57
C THR A 337 1.94 8.64 -29.97
N HIS A 338 1.55 7.76 -30.89
CA HIS A 338 1.09 8.08 -32.23
C HIS A 338 -0.43 7.98 -32.29
N ARG A 339 -1.11 9.09 -32.55
CA ARG A 339 -2.58 9.09 -32.66
C ARG A 339 -3.01 8.54 -34.02
N LEU A 340 -3.90 7.55 -34.01
CA LEU A 340 -4.45 6.95 -35.22
C LEU A 340 -5.81 7.56 -35.58
N ALA A 341 -6.75 7.55 -34.63
CA ALA A 341 -8.10 8.05 -34.84
C ALA A 341 -8.73 8.50 -33.51
N SER A 342 -9.58 9.53 -33.57
CA SER A 342 -10.49 9.88 -32.48
C SER A 342 -11.87 9.31 -32.77
N VAL A 343 -12.52 8.74 -31.75
CA VAL A 343 -13.91 8.30 -31.84
C VAL A 343 -14.73 9.01 -30.78
N VAL A 344 -15.77 9.72 -31.22
CA VAL A 344 -16.78 10.31 -30.34
C VAL A 344 -17.86 9.25 -30.10
N PRO A 345 -18.25 8.94 -28.85
CA PRO A 345 -19.31 7.99 -28.54
C PRO A 345 -20.69 8.40 -29.07
#